data_AF-A0A3E0Q4R9-F1
#
_entry.id   AF-A0A3E0Q4R9-F1
#
_cell.length_a   1.000
_cell.length_b   1.000
_cell.length_c   1.000
_cell.angle_alpha   90.00
_cell.angle_beta   90.00
_cell.angle_gamma   90.00
#
_symmetry.space_group_name_H-M   'P 1'
#
loop_
_entity.id
_entity.type
_entity.pdbx_description
1 polymer ?
#
loop_
_entity_poly.entity_id
_entity_poly.type
_entity_poly.pdbx_seq_one_letter_code
_entity_poly.pdbx_strand_id
1 'polypeptide(L)'
;MKIAGRNNLNEFHEVCRLPRPNGEELALTMRPLPLGFSQRLRQRGIAPPSPPRRVARDSSGRAIRDESGLAVMVADEQDAEYGLALEAYHRRVAVLAVAESLQADAQIEFESGAPDGNAGWEAYADSLFAEMEESGFTAGDLVQLCTFVCRLSNLTGEHLTQAAASFSSVIREGPG
;
A
#
# COMPACT_ATOMS: atom_id res chain seq x y z
N MET A 1 0.67 -6.43 24.96
CA MET A 1 1.48 -5.40 25.67
C MET A 1 0.52 -4.56 26.52
N LYS A 2 0.85 -4.27 27.79
CA LYS A 2 0.05 -3.38 28.64
C LYS A 2 0.80 -2.06 28.79
N ILE A 3 0.26 -0.96 28.28
CA ILE A 3 0.86 0.37 28.44
C ILE A 3 0.18 1.03 29.65
N ALA A 4 0.87 1.07 30.80
CA ALA A 4 0.54 1.89 31.97
C ALA A 4 -0.95 1.98 32.36
N GLY A 5 -1.70 0.86 32.32
CA GLY A 5 -3.12 0.84 32.69
C GLY A 5 -4.06 1.60 31.75
N ARG A 6 -3.58 2.10 30.60
CA ARG A 6 -4.45 2.61 29.55
C ARG A 6 -5.16 1.43 28.90
N ASN A 7 -6.49 1.46 28.93
CA ASN A 7 -7.31 0.58 28.10
C ASN A 7 -6.82 0.73 26.65
N ASN A 8 -6.72 -0.40 25.94
CA ASN A 8 -6.36 -0.39 24.53
C ASN A 8 -7.22 0.68 23.81
N LEU A 9 -6.59 1.74 23.32
CA LEU A 9 -7.18 2.73 22.42
C LEU A 9 -7.34 2.05 21.04
N ASN A 10 -8.09 0.95 21.00
CA ASN A 10 -8.14 0.01 19.89
C ASN A 10 -9.03 0.48 18.72
N GLU A 11 -9.66 1.65 18.84
CA GLU A 11 -10.67 2.12 17.89
C GLU A 11 -10.36 3.57 17.48
N PHE A 12 -9.13 3.83 17.02
CA PHE A 12 -8.84 5.08 16.36
C PHE A 12 -9.31 5.03 14.92
N HIS A 13 -10.41 5.71 14.60
CA HIS A 13 -10.99 5.80 13.27
C HIS A 13 -11.07 7.27 12.84
N GLU A 14 -10.92 7.55 11.55
CA GLU A 14 -11.20 8.86 10.95
C GLU A 14 -12.10 8.74 9.72
N VAL A 15 -12.79 9.81 9.39
CA VAL A 15 -13.66 9.87 8.21
C VAL A 15 -12.91 10.47 7.02
N CYS A 16 -12.77 9.69 5.96
CA CYS A 16 -12.36 10.18 4.64
C CYS A 16 -13.59 10.67 3.88
N ARG A 17 -13.51 11.85 3.25
CA ARG A 17 -14.61 12.41 2.45
C ARG A 17 -14.18 12.49 0.99
N LEU A 18 -14.93 11.83 0.12
CA LEU A 18 -14.71 11.81 -1.32
C LEU A 18 -15.76 12.70 -2.01
N PRO A 19 -15.35 13.81 -2.63
CA PRO A 19 -16.29 14.69 -3.34
C PRO A 19 -16.80 14.02 -4.61
N ARG A 20 -18.09 14.19 -4.90
CA ARG A 20 -18.73 13.68 -6.11
C ARG A 20 -19.07 14.82 -7.08
N PRO A 21 -19.12 14.58 -8.40
CA PRO A 21 -19.43 15.63 -9.39
C PRO A 21 -20.81 16.27 -9.20
N ASN A 22 -21.75 15.58 -8.56
CA ASN A 22 -23.09 16.09 -8.24
C ASN A 22 -23.11 16.99 -6.99
N GLY A 23 -21.95 17.23 -6.35
CA GLY A 23 -21.81 18.02 -5.13
C GLY A 23 -22.07 17.25 -3.84
N GLU A 24 -22.41 15.97 -3.91
CA GLU A 24 -22.49 15.10 -2.74
C GLU A 24 -21.09 14.68 -2.27
N GLU A 25 -21.00 14.21 -1.03
CA GLU A 25 -19.77 13.64 -0.48
C GLU A 25 -20.04 12.22 -0.02
N LEU A 26 -19.18 11.29 -0.43
CA LEU A 26 -19.14 9.95 0.16
C LEU A 26 -18.22 9.99 1.37
N ALA A 27 -18.79 9.83 2.56
CA ALA A 27 -18.05 9.76 3.82
C ALA A 27 -17.77 8.30 4.18
N LEU A 28 -16.49 7.97 4.39
CA LEU A 28 -16.02 6.61 4.68
C LEU A 28 -15.24 6.58 5.99
N THR A 29 -15.63 5.74 6.92
CA THR A 29 -14.96 5.54 8.21
C THR A 29 -13.81 4.56 8.05
N MET A 30 -12.59 5.03 8.27
CA MET A 30 -11.37 4.28 8.02
C MET A 30 -10.58 4.11 9.32
N ARG A 31 -9.92 2.96 9.48
CA ARG A 31 -8.98 2.68 10.57
C ARG A 31 -7.53 2.56 10.07
N PRO A 32 -6.51 2.84 10.89
CA PRO A 32 -5.12 2.57 10.54
C PRO A 32 -4.90 1.12 10.12
N LEU A 33 -3.93 0.90 9.23
CA LEU A 33 -3.51 -0.44 8.89
C LEU A 33 -2.93 -1.15 10.12
N PRO A 34 -3.27 -2.42 10.34
CA PRO A 34 -2.73 -3.18 11.44
C PRO A 34 -1.21 -3.38 11.27
N LEU A 35 -0.48 -3.37 12.39
CA LEU A 35 0.97 -3.65 12.39
C LEU A 35 1.26 -4.96 11.64
N GLY A 36 2.29 -4.96 10.79
CA GLY A 36 2.67 -6.11 9.97
C GLY A 36 1.79 -6.34 8.73
N PHE A 37 0.95 -5.37 8.33
CA PHE A 37 0.13 -5.48 7.12
C PHE A 37 0.94 -5.91 5.88
N SER A 38 2.07 -5.23 5.60
CA SER A 38 2.95 -5.57 4.47
C SER A 38 3.58 -6.96 4.59
N GLN A 39 3.86 -7.43 5.80
CA GLN A 39 4.34 -8.79 6.03
C GLN A 39 3.25 -9.82 5.74
N ARG A 40 2.01 -9.56 6.18
CA ARG A 40 0.86 -10.43 5.88
C ARG A 40 0.58 -10.51 4.39
N LEU A 41 0.67 -9.39 3.65
CA LEU A 41 0.53 -9.42 2.20
C LEU A 41 1.54 -10.37 1.54
N ARG A 42 2.82 -10.28 1.92
CA ARG A 42 3.85 -11.19 1.41
C ARG A 42 3.60 -12.65 1.79
N GLN A 43 3.13 -12.92 3.01
CA GLN A 43 2.77 -14.27 3.45
C GLN A 43 1.57 -14.85 2.66
N ARG A 44 0.69 -13.97 2.17
CA ARG A 44 -0.46 -14.27 1.30
C ARG A 44 -0.09 -14.34 -0.19
N GLY A 45 1.19 -14.32 -0.53
CA GLY A 45 1.67 -14.42 -1.91
C GLY A 45 1.59 -13.12 -2.72
N ILE A 46 1.16 -12.00 -2.12
CA ILE A 46 1.21 -10.69 -2.78
C ILE A 46 2.65 -10.19 -2.74
N ALA A 47 3.37 -10.40 -3.84
CA ALA A 47 4.78 -10.06 -3.99
C ALA A 47 5.02 -9.23 -5.26
N PRO A 48 6.00 -8.31 -5.25
CA PRO A 48 6.34 -7.56 -6.44
C PRO A 48 6.89 -8.51 -7.51
N PRO A 49 6.53 -8.32 -8.80
CA PRO A 49 7.11 -9.11 -9.88
C PRO A 49 8.62 -8.85 -9.97
N SER A 50 9.35 -9.80 -10.52
CA SER A 50 10.78 -9.64 -10.81
C SER A 50 10.97 -9.21 -12.26
N PRO A 51 11.79 -8.19 -12.55
CA PRO A 51 12.06 -7.80 -13.92
C PRO A 51 12.78 -8.94 -14.66
N PRO A 52 12.47 -9.15 -15.95
CA PRO A 52 13.20 -10.11 -16.77
C PRO A 52 14.65 -9.65 -16.94
N ARG A 53 15.52 -10.59 -17.33
CA ARG A 53 16.94 -10.30 -17.56
C ARG A 53 17.24 -10.21 -19.04
N ARG A 54 17.98 -9.18 -19.46
CA ARG A 54 18.51 -9.04 -20.82
C ARG A 54 20.02 -8.89 -20.83
N VAL A 55 20.62 -9.20 -21.98
CA VAL A 55 22.06 -8.99 -22.19
C VAL A 55 22.36 -7.50 -22.28
N ALA A 56 23.28 -7.02 -21.44
CA ALA A 56 23.80 -5.67 -21.54
C ALA A 56 24.57 -5.51 -22.85
N ARG A 57 24.29 -4.42 -23.56
CA ARG A 57 24.93 -4.08 -24.84
C ARG A 57 25.58 -2.71 -24.76
N ASP A 58 26.73 -2.58 -25.41
CA ASP A 58 27.40 -1.29 -25.58
C ASP A 58 26.65 -0.39 -26.59
N SER A 59 27.15 0.83 -26.80
CA SER A 59 26.57 1.78 -27.77
C SER A 59 26.63 1.30 -29.22
N SER A 60 27.44 0.27 -29.52
CA SER A 60 27.52 -0.37 -30.84
C SER A 60 26.64 -1.62 -30.94
N GLY A 61 25.84 -1.92 -29.91
CA GLY A 61 24.94 -3.08 -29.85
C GLY A 61 25.64 -4.40 -29.54
N ARG A 62 26.95 -4.40 -29.22
CA ARG A 62 27.69 -5.62 -28.88
C ARG A 62 27.47 -6.00 -27.41
N ALA A 63 27.38 -7.29 -27.14
CA ALA A 63 27.22 -7.80 -25.78
C ALA A 63 28.43 -7.44 -24.91
N ILE A 64 28.18 -6.81 -23.78
CA ILE A 64 29.19 -6.55 -22.75
C ILE A 64 29.50 -7.88 -22.08
N ARG A 65 30.79 -8.18 -21.91
CA ARG A 65 31.26 -9.41 -21.27
C ARG A 65 32.01 -9.08 -19.98
N ASP A 66 31.87 -9.94 -18.99
CA ASP A 66 32.62 -9.85 -17.73
C ASP A 66 34.06 -10.38 -17.89
N GLU A 67 34.82 -10.37 -16.80
CA GLU A 67 36.22 -10.84 -16.76
C GLU A 67 36.39 -12.31 -17.12
N SER A 68 35.33 -13.12 -16.98
CA SER A 68 35.28 -14.53 -17.38
C SER A 68 34.86 -14.74 -18.83
N GLY A 69 34.56 -13.66 -19.56
CA GLY A 69 34.08 -13.69 -20.94
C GLY A 69 32.60 -14.00 -21.08
N LEU A 70 31.83 -14.07 -20.00
CA LEU A 70 30.39 -14.31 -20.02
C LEU A 70 29.61 -13.02 -20.27
N ALA A 71 28.46 -13.11 -20.93
CA ALA A 71 27.62 -11.94 -21.19
C ALA A 71 27.02 -11.40 -19.89
N VAL A 72 27.18 -10.10 -19.66
CA VAL A 72 26.60 -9.41 -18.50
C VAL A 72 25.08 -9.33 -18.68
N MET A 73 24.35 -9.80 -17.68
CA MET A 73 22.88 -9.74 -17.64
C MET A 73 22.44 -8.58 -16.75
N VAL A 74 21.50 -7.77 -17.23
CA VAL A 74 20.90 -6.65 -16.48
C VAL A 74 19.39 -6.82 -16.41
N ALA A 75 18.77 -6.26 -15.37
CA ALA A 75 17.32 -6.19 -15.25
C ALA A 75 16.74 -5.33 -16.39
N ASP A 76 15.65 -5.78 -17.00
CA ASP A 76 14.94 -5.05 -18.03
C ASP A 76 13.65 -4.44 -17.47
N GLU A 77 13.78 -3.31 -16.80
CA GLU A 77 12.64 -2.59 -16.22
C GLU A 77 11.73 -1.93 -17.29
N GLN A 78 12.19 -1.89 -18.54
CA GLN A 78 11.43 -1.36 -19.68
C GLN A 78 10.59 -2.43 -20.37
N ASP A 79 10.67 -3.68 -19.91
CA ASP A 79 9.84 -4.76 -20.44
C ASP A 79 8.35 -4.46 -20.18
N ALA A 80 7.55 -4.57 -21.25
CA ALA A 80 6.14 -4.18 -21.20
C ALA A 80 5.30 -5.11 -20.32
N GLU A 81 5.59 -6.41 -20.32
CA GLU A 81 4.87 -7.39 -19.49
C GLU A 81 5.20 -7.18 -18.01
N TYR A 82 6.47 -6.90 -17.70
CA TYR A 82 6.90 -6.51 -16.36
C TYR A 82 6.20 -5.23 -15.89
N GLY A 83 6.12 -4.20 -16.74
CA GLY A 83 5.42 -2.96 -16.45
C GLY A 83 3.95 -3.20 -16.06
N LEU A 84 3.22 -3.97 -16.88
CA LEU A 84 1.82 -4.33 -16.60
C LEU A 84 1.67 -5.16 -15.31
N ALA A 85 2.58 -6.11 -15.07
CA ALA A 85 2.58 -6.91 -13.85
C ALA A 85 2.84 -6.05 -12.60
N LEU A 86 3.73 -5.05 -12.71
CA LEU A 86 4.07 -4.14 -11.63
C LEU A 86 2.90 -3.20 -11.30
N GLU A 87 2.21 -2.69 -12.32
CA GLU A 87 0.98 -1.92 -12.16
C GLU A 87 -0.13 -2.73 -11.47
N ALA A 88 -0.36 -3.96 -11.92
CA ALA A 88 -1.32 -4.86 -11.29
C ALA A 88 -0.97 -5.14 -9.82
N TYR A 89 0.31 -5.38 -9.52
CA TYR A 89 0.80 -5.53 -8.15
C TYR A 89 0.49 -4.30 -7.28
N HIS A 90 0.83 -3.09 -7.74
CA HIS A 90 0.56 -1.87 -6.98
C HIS A 90 -0.94 -1.63 -6.75
N ARG A 91 -1.77 -1.86 -7.77
CA ARG A 91 -3.23 -1.78 -7.65
C ARG A 91 -3.76 -2.74 -6.60
N ARG A 92 -3.33 -4.01 -6.61
CA ARG A 92 -3.75 -5.03 -5.65
C ARG A 92 -3.36 -4.65 -4.22
N VAL A 93 -2.15 -4.15 -4.01
CA VAL A 93 -1.70 -3.67 -2.69
C VAL A 93 -2.56 -2.50 -2.21
N ALA A 94 -2.82 -1.53 -3.09
CA ALA A 94 -3.66 -0.37 -2.79
C ALA A 94 -5.08 -0.78 -2.36
N VAL A 95 -5.73 -1.63 -3.15
CA VAL A 95 -7.10 -2.11 -2.88
C VAL A 95 -7.16 -2.90 -1.58
N LEU A 96 -6.21 -3.80 -1.34
CA LEU A 96 -6.17 -4.57 -0.09
C LEU A 96 -5.93 -3.66 1.13
N ALA A 97 -5.14 -2.60 1.00
CA ALA A 97 -4.92 -1.64 2.08
C ALA A 97 -6.19 -0.84 2.37
N VAL A 98 -6.89 -0.38 1.33
CA VAL A 98 -8.15 0.34 1.47
C VAL A 98 -9.23 -0.56 2.06
N ALA A 99 -9.40 -1.78 1.56
CA ALA A 99 -10.38 -2.73 2.09
C ALA A 99 -10.12 -3.08 3.56
N GLU A 100 -8.86 -3.30 3.95
CA GLU A 100 -8.48 -3.55 5.36
C GLU A 100 -8.79 -2.34 6.26
N SER A 101 -8.61 -1.13 5.73
CA SER A 101 -8.90 0.12 6.44
C SER A 101 -10.40 0.41 6.54
N LEU A 102 -11.20 0.02 5.55
CA LEU A 102 -12.65 0.19 5.52
C LEU A 102 -13.41 -0.81 6.39
N GLN A 103 -12.77 -1.83 6.96
CA GLN A 103 -13.43 -2.78 7.89
C GLN A 103 -14.06 -2.11 9.13
N ALA A 104 -13.73 -0.84 9.41
CA ALA A 104 -14.33 -0.06 10.47
C ALA A 104 -15.64 0.65 10.06
N ASP A 105 -15.95 0.69 8.76
CA ASP A 105 -17.17 1.30 8.24
C ASP A 105 -18.31 0.28 8.20
N ALA A 106 -19.37 0.53 8.97
CA ALA A 106 -20.55 -0.34 9.00
C ALA A 106 -21.42 -0.22 7.74
N GLN A 107 -21.18 0.78 6.89
CA GLN A 107 -21.93 1.01 5.66
C GLN A 107 -21.27 0.36 4.43
N ILE A 108 -20.05 -0.15 4.57
CA ILE A 108 -19.31 -0.81 3.51
C ILE A 108 -19.33 -2.32 3.72
N GLU A 109 -19.82 -3.02 2.71
CA GLU A 109 -19.79 -4.48 2.62
C GLU A 109 -19.23 -4.84 1.24
N PHE A 110 -18.20 -5.68 1.22
CA PHE A 110 -17.66 -6.25 -0.02
C PHE A 110 -18.36 -7.58 -0.30
N GLU A 111 -18.74 -7.80 -1.54
CA GLU A 111 -19.42 -9.03 -1.97
C GLU A 111 -18.43 -10.21 -2.05
N SER A 112 -17.19 -9.92 -2.43
CA SER A 112 -16.14 -10.93 -2.52
C SER A 112 -15.73 -11.45 -1.14
N GLY A 113 -15.75 -12.77 -0.99
CA GLY A 113 -15.21 -13.45 0.17
C GLY A 113 -13.68 -13.49 0.15
N ALA A 114 -13.06 -13.14 1.29
CA ALA A 114 -11.63 -13.32 1.46
C ALA A 114 -11.25 -14.82 1.34
N PRO A 115 -10.15 -15.18 0.67
CA PRO A 115 -9.74 -16.57 0.52
C PRO A 115 -9.40 -17.23 1.86
N ASP A 116 -9.75 -18.51 1.98
CA ASP A 116 -9.28 -19.35 3.08
C ASP A 116 -7.80 -19.72 2.86
N GLY A 117 -6.92 -19.15 3.67
CA GLY A 117 -5.48 -19.43 3.64
C GLY A 117 -4.66 -18.44 2.80
N ASN A 118 -3.59 -18.91 2.16
CA ASN A 118 -2.59 -18.05 1.49
C ASN A 118 -2.73 -18.01 -0.04
N ALA A 119 -3.60 -18.81 -0.65
CA ALA A 119 -3.82 -18.82 -2.09
C ALA A 119 -5.02 -17.94 -2.47
N GLY A 120 -5.05 -17.43 -3.71
CA GLY A 120 -6.21 -16.70 -4.25
C GLY A 120 -6.29 -15.22 -3.89
N TRP A 121 -5.33 -14.67 -3.12
CA TRP A 121 -5.36 -13.26 -2.70
C TRP A 121 -5.23 -12.27 -3.85
N GLU A 122 -4.55 -12.63 -4.94
CA GLU A 122 -4.48 -11.78 -6.13
C GLU A 122 -5.84 -11.65 -6.81
N ALA A 123 -6.52 -12.78 -7.02
CA ALA A 123 -7.86 -12.82 -7.60
C ALA A 123 -8.86 -12.07 -6.72
N TYR A 124 -8.79 -12.27 -5.40
CA TYR A 124 -9.59 -11.52 -4.44
C TYR A 124 -9.37 -10.01 -4.55
N ALA A 125 -8.11 -9.56 -4.62
CA ALA A 125 -7.80 -8.13 -4.78
C ALA A 125 -8.31 -7.56 -6.12
N ASP A 126 -8.26 -8.35 -7.19
CA ASP A 126 -8.83 -7.95 -8.48
C ASP A 126 -10.37 -7.90 -8.43
N SER A 127 -11.04 -8.80 -7.70
CA SER A 127 -12.48 -8.75 -7.47
C SER A 127 -12.92 -7.55 -6.64
N LEU A 128 -12.20 -7.25 -5.55
CA LEU A 128 -12.43 -6.03 -4.77
C LEU A 128 -12.28 -4.76 -5.61
N PHE A 129 -11.30 -4.73 -6.52
CA PHE A 129 -11.13 -3.60 -7.42
C PHE A 129 -12.35 -3.43 -8.35
N ALA A 130 -12.83 -4.53 -8.92
CA ALA A 130 -14.02 -4.52 -9.76
C ALA A 130 -15.27 -4.04 -8.99
N GLU A 131 -15.48 -4.50 -7.76
CA GLU A 131 -16.59 -4.04 -6.90
C GLU A 131 -16.52 -2.54 -6.60
N MET A 132 -15.32 -2.01 -6.34
CA MET A 132 -15.12 -0.58 -6.15
C MET A 132 -15.47 0.20 -7.43
N GLU A 133 -15.03 -0.26 -8.61
CA GLU A 133 -15.37 0.37 -9.89
C GLU A 133 -16.88 0.31 -10.17
N GLU A 134 -17.53 -0.83 -9.96
CA GLU A 134 -18.97 -1.02 -10.13
C GLU A 134 -19.79 -0.13 -9.18
N SER A 135 -19.25 0.13 -7.98
CA SER A 135 -19.82 1.06 -6.99
C SER A 135 -19.56 2.54 -7.32
N GLY A 136 -18.92 2.83 -8.46
CA GLY A 136 -18.66 4.19 -8.94
C GLY A 136 -17.42 4.85 -8.33
N PHE A 137 -16.52 4.09 -7.70
CA PHE A 137 -15.20 4.62 -7.34
C PHE A 137 -14.35 4.83 -8.59
N THR A 138 -13.58 5.90 -8.57
CA THR A 138 -12.64 6.25 -9.63
C THR A 138 -11.21 5.96 -9.21
N ALA A 139 -10.28 5.96 -10.17
CA ALA A 139 -8.85 5.92 -9.87
C ALA A 139 -8.42 7.06 -8.93
N GLY A 140 -9.03 8.25 -9.06
CA GLY A 140 -8.79 9.39 -8.18
C GLY A 140 -9.19 9.10 -6.73
N ASP A 141 -10.34 8.46 -6.52
CA ASP A 141 -10.80 8.05 -5.20
C ASP A 141 -9.84 7.04 -4.58
N LEU A 142 -9.40 6.04 -5.35
CA LEU A 142 -8.44 5.04 -4.85
C LEU A 142 -7.12 5.68 -4.40
N VAL A 143 -6.60 6.65 -5.16
CA VAL A 143 -5.40 7.42 -4.79
C VAL A 143 -5.62 8.25 -3.53
N GLN A 144 -6.77 8.91 -3.41
CA GLN A 144 -7.12 9.71 -2.23
C GLN A 144 -7.25 8.82 -0.98
N LEU A 145 -7.92 7.68 -1.10
CA LEU A 145 -8.05 6.69 -0.03
C LEU A 145 -6.69 6.14 0.38
N CYS A 146 -5.82 5.78 -0.56
CA CYS A 146 -4.47 5.31 -0.25
C CYS A 146 -3.66 6.38 0.50
N THR A 147 -3.74 7.63 0.06
CA THR A 147 -3.08 8.76 0.73
C THR A 147 -3.59 8.92 2.16
N PHE A 148 -4.92 8.84 2.33
CA PHE A 148 -5.57 8.90 3.63
C PHE A 148 -5.12 7.76 4.54
N VAL A 149 -5.11 6.52 4.04
CA VAL A 149 -4.65 5.33 4.77
C VAL A 149 -3.19 5.47 5.20
N CYS A 150 -2.31 5.96 4.32
CA CYS A 150 -0.90 6.17 4.63
C CYS A 150 -0.72 7.22 5.74
N ARG A 151 -1.47 8.33 5.68
CA ARG A 151 -1.47 9.35 6.74
C ARG A 151 -2.00 8.79 8.06
N LEU A 152 -3.16 8.14 8.03
CA LEU A 152 -3.83 7.57 9.19
C LEU A 152 -2.96 6.50 9.88
N SER A 153 -2.18 5.77 9.10
CA SER A 153 -1.26 4.72 9.57
C SER A 153 0.13 5.24 9.92
N ASN A 154 0.37 6.56 9.88
CA ASN A 154 1.67 7.20 10.09
C ASN A 154 2.80 6.64 9.19
N LEU A 155 2.46 6.28 7.95
CA LEU A 155 3.41 5.76 6.95
C LEU A 155 4.05 6.87 6.12
N THR A 156 3.57 8.12 6.24
CA THR A 156 4.17 9.30 5.59
C THR A 156 5.10 10.05 6.55
N GLY A 157 6.29 10.39 6.08
CA GLY A 157 7.39 10.93 6.90
C GLY A 157 7.17 12.32 7.52
N GLU A 158 6.13 13.05 7.13
CA GLU A 158 5.84 14.37 7.71
C GLU A 158 5.48 14.27 9.21
N HIS A 159 4.75 13.24 9.62
CA HIS A 159 4.42 13.01 11.04
C HIS A 159 5.59 12.48 11.87
N LEU A 160 6.51 11.71 11.26
CA LEU A 160 7.77 11.30 11.91
C LEU A 160 8.68 12.50 12.21
N THR A 161 8.68 13.50 11.32
CA THR A 161 9.50 14.72 11.48
C THR A 161 8.93 15.62 12.59
N GLN A 162 7.61 15.75 12.68
CA GLN A 162 6.94 16.48 13.75
C GLN A 162 7.03 15.77 15.12
N ALA A 163 6.87 14.44 15.15
CA ALA A 163 7.03 13.65 16.38
C ALA A 163 8.49 13.69 16.89
N ALA A 164 9.49 13.57 16.00
CA ALA A 164 10.90 13.68 16.36
C ALA A 164 11.28 15.07 16.90
N ALA A 165 10.66 16.14 16.40
CA ALA A 165 10.84 17.50 16.92
C ALA A 165 10.26 17.65 18.35
N SER A 166 9.13 17.02 18.65
CA SER A 166 8.54 17.02 20.00
C SER A 166 9.33 16.17 21.01
N PHE A 167 10.02 15.11 20.58
CA PHE A 167 10.90 14.34 21.48
C PHE A 167 12.21 15.09 21.80
N SER A 168 12.64 16.00 20.93
CA SER A 168 13.88 16.78 21.13
C SER A 168 13.68 18.02 22.01
N SER A 169 12.45 18.48 22.22
CA SER A 169 12.16 19.66 23.07
C SER A 169 11.91 19.33 24.55
N VAL A 170 11.68 18.07 24.91
CA VAL A 170 11.36 17.67 26.31
C VAL A 170 12.62 17.35 27.15
N ILE A 171 13.84 17.38 26.57
CA ILE A 171 15.10 17.06 27.28
C ILE A 171 15.85 18.31 27.78
N ARG A 172 15.26 19.50 27.71
CA ARG A 172 15.86 20.71 28.32
C ARG A 172 14.87 21.44 29.21
N GLU A 173 14.71 20.96 30.43
CA GLU A 173 14.51 21.81 31.62
C GLU A 173 14.68 20.95 32.88
N GLY A 174 15.93 20.89 33.37
CA GLY A 174 16.26 20.53 34.75
C GLY A 174 16.70 21.80 35.49
N PRO A 175 16.31 22.00 36.76
CA PRO A 175 16.47 23.27 37.45
C PRO A 175 17.93 23.46 37.89
N GLY A 176 18.45 24.66 37.64
CA GLY A 176 19.67 25.19 38.23
C GLY A 176 19.36 26.50 38.94
#